data_AF-A5X5B1-F1
#
_entry.id   AF-A5X5B1-F1
#
_cell.length_a   1.000
_cell.length_b   1.000
_cell.length_c   1.000
_cell.angle_alpha   90.00
_cell.angle_beta   90.00
_cell.angle_gamma   90.00
#
_symmetry.space_group_name_H-M   'P 1'
#
loop_
_entity.id
_entity.type
_entity.pdbx_description
1 polymer ?
#
loop_
_entity_poly.entity_id
_entity_poly.type
_entity_poly.pdbx_seq_one_letter_code
_entity_poly.pdbx_strand_id
1 'polypeptide(L)' 'PRKCIGLRFGVMQSKVGLVSILKNFRVTLSSKTKLPLKIDVNSFIPTTEGGMWLNLERIGK' A
#
# COMPACT_ATOMS: atom_id res chain seq x y z
N PRO A 1 -3.42 -28.07 -3.82
CA PRO A 1 -1.99 -27.71 -4.04
C PRO A 1 -1.76 -26.43 -4.89
N ARG A 2 -2.57 -25.38 -4.75
CA ARG A 2 -2.38 -24.07 -5.43
C ARG A 2 -2.40 -22.87 -4.47
N LYS A 3 -2.08 -23.10 -3.19
CA LYS A 3 -1.91 -22.00 -2.24
C LYS A 3 -0.48 -21.50 -2.32
N CYS A 4 -0.31 -20.17 -2.39
CA CYS A 4 1.00 -19.56 -2.35
C CYS A 4 1.75 -20.01 -1.09
N ILE A 5 2.96 -20.57 -1.26
CA ILE A 5 3.80 -21.00 -0.14
C ILE A 5 4.16 -19.82 0.77
N GLY A 6 4.28 -18.64 0.19
CA GLY A 6 4.55 -17.39 0.89
C GLY A 6 3.33 -16.73 1.52
N LEU A 7 2.12 -17.30 1.46
CA LEU A 7 0.90 -16.62 1.92
C LEU A 7 1.01 -16.11 3.36
N ARG A 8 1.45 -16.97 4.29
CA ARG A 8 1.55 -16.59 5.71
C ARG A 8 2.65 -15.56 5.95
N PHE A 9 3.78 -15.74 5.25
CA PHE A 9 4.92 -14.83 5.35
C PHE A 9 4.59 -13.45 4.78
N GLY A 10 3.96 -13.38 3.61
CA GLY A 10 3.53 -12.13 2.98
C GLY A 10 2.55 -11.35 3.85
N VAL A 11 1.56 -12.04 4.45
CA VAL A 11 0.63 -11.40 5.39
C VAL A 11 1.36 -10.83 6.62
N MET A 12 2.34 -11.56 7.16
CA MET A 12 3.14 -11.09 8.29
C MET A 12 3.99 -9.86 7.89
N GLN A 13 4.70 -9.93 6.76
CA GLN A 13 5.50 -8.80 6.25
C GLN A 13 4.65 -7.56 6.02
N SER A 14 3.48 -7.69 5.38
CA SER A 14 2.58 -6.56 5.15
C SER A 14 2.08 -5.94 6.45
N LYS A 15 1.73 -6.76 7.45
CA LYS A 15 1.30 -6.24 8.77
C LYS A 15 2.42 -5.48 9.48
N VAL A 16 3.63 -6.04 9.50
CA VAL A 16 4.78 -5.37 10.13
C VAL A 16 5.11 -4.05 9.42
N GLY A 17 5.09 -4.05 8.08
CA GLY A 17 5.27 -2.83 7.29
C GLY A 17 4.23 -1.77 7.59
N LEU A 18 2.94 -2.13 7.59
CA LEU A 18 1.84 -1.22 7.90
C LEU A 18 1.93 -0.67 9.32
N VAL A 19 2.18 -1.52 10.32
CA VAL A 19 2.33 -1.07 11.72
C VAL A 19 3.51 -0.12 11.87
N SER A 20 4.64 -0.40 11.22
CA SER A 20 5.81 0.48 11.25
C SER A 20 5.51 1.85 10.65
N ILE A 21 4.78 1.91 9.53
CA ILE A 21 4.39 3.17 8.90
C ILE A 21 3.41 3.92 9.80
N LEU A 22 2.30 3.28 10.21
CA LEU A 22 1.25 3.94 10.99
C LEU A 22 1.70 4.38 12.39
N LYS A 23 2.70 3.70 12.98
CA LYS A 23 3.28 4.08 14.27
C LYS A 23 4.12 5.35 14.19
N ASN A 24 4.81 5.58 13.06
CA ASN A 24 5.80 6.64 12.94
C ASN A 24 5.35 7.81 12.04
N PHE A 25 4.35 7.58 11.18
CA PHE A 25 3.92 8.53 10.15
C PHE A 25 2.40 8.70 10.13
N ARG A 26 1.99 9.94 9.90
CA ARG A 26 0.66 10.35 9.51
C ARG A 26 0.58 10.27 8.00
N VAL A 27 -0.32 9.44 7.53
CA VAL A 27 -0.51 9.16 6.11
C VAL A 27 -1.71 9.95 5.62
N THR A 28 -1.52 10.81 4.61
CA THR A 28 -2.61 11.55 3.95
C THR A 28 -2.62 11.30 2.45
N LEU A 29 -3.78 11.52 1.83
CA LEU A 29 -3.93 11.38 0.38
C LEU A 29 -3.19 12.51 -0.34
N SER A 30 -2.37 12.16 -1.32
CA SER A 30 -1.73 13.14 -2.20
C SER A 30 -2.71 13.59 -3.28
N SER A 31 -2.62 14.86 -3.70
CA SER A 31 -3.39 15.41 -4.83
C SER A 31 -3.13 14.71 -6.16
N LYS A 32 -2.03 13.96 -6.25
CA LYS A 32 -1.66 13.13 -7.41
C LYS A 32 -2.48 11.86 -7.53
N THR A 33 -3.13 11.41 -6.45
CA THR A 33 -3.96 10.20 -6.48
C THR A 33 -5.31 10.53 -7.07
N LYS A 34 -5.61 9.90 -8.22
CA LYS A 34 -6.91 10.04 -8.88
C LYS A 34 -7.99 9.33 -8.08
N LEU A 35 -9.04 10.07 -7.73
CA LEU A 35 -10.26 9.54 -7.11
C LEU A 35 -11.42 9.70 -8.11
N PRO A 36 -12.31 8.71 -8.28
CA PRO A 36 -12.35 7.39 -7.63
C PRO A 36 -11.21 6.47 -8.11
N LEU A 37 -10.77 5.55 -7.24
CA LEU A 37 -9.71 4.60 -7.56
C LEU A 37 -10.18 3.66 -8.69
N LYS A 38 -9.50 3.71 -9.83
CA LYS A 38 -9.68 2.75 -10.93
C LYS A 38 -8.51 1.79 -10.96
N ILE A 39 -8.78 0.51 -11.16
CA ILE A 39 -7.74 -0.52 -11.27
C ILE A 39 -7.17 -0.49 -12.69
N ASP A 40 -5.85 -0.53 -12.80
CA ASP A 40 -5.16 -0.69 -14.08
C ASP A 40 -5.26 -2.15 -14.54
N VAL A 41 -6.07 -2.38 -15.58
CA VAL A 41 -6.32 -3.70 -16.17
C VAL A 41 -5.14 -4.26 -16.95
N ASN A 42 -4.14 -3.43 -17.28
CA ASN A 42 -2.94 -3.86 -18.01
C ASN A 42 -1.79 -4.22 -17.07
N SER A 43 -1.96 -4.02 -15.76
CA SER A 43 -0.92 -4.28 -14.76
C SER A 43 -0.88 -5.76 -14.34
N PHE A 44 0.33 -6.35 -14.29
CA PHE A 44 0.52 -7.75 -13.86
C PHE A 44 0.18 -7.93 -12.37
N ILE A 45 0.49 -6.93 -11.55
CA ILE A 45 0.06 -6.83 -10.15
C ILE A 45 -1.05 -5.78 -10.14
N PRO A 46 -2.24 -6.04 -9.57
CA PRO A 46 -3.33 -5.07 -9.55
C PRO A 46 -2.89 -3.79 -8.85
N THR A 47 -2.78 -2.71 -9.62
CA THR A 47 -2.47 -1.37 -9.11
C THR A 47 -3.56 -0.38 -9.53
N THR A 48 -3.52 0.84 -8.99
CA THR A 48 -4.43 1.91 -9.40
C THR A 48 -3.90 2.63 -10.63
N GLU A 49 -4.79 3.06 -11.52
CA GLU A 49 -4.45 3.81 -12.72
C GLU A 49 -3.71 5.12 -12.34
N GLY A 50 -2.47 5.27 -12.81
CA GLY A 50 -1.61 6.41 -12.46
C GLY A 50 -0.89 6.30 -11.11
N GLY A 51 -0.99 5.16 -10.43
CA GLY A 51 -0.32 4.86 -9.16
C GLY A 51 -1.05 5.36 -7.92
N MET A 52 -0.63 4.88 -6.75
CA MET A 52 -1.16 5.27 -5.45
C MET A 52 -0.16 6.20 -4.76
N TRP A 53 -0.49 7.49 -4.69
CA TRP A 53 0.37 8.52 -4.11
C TRP A 53 -0.12 8.95 -2.74
N LEU A 54 0.74 8.81 -1.74
CA LEU A 54 0.46 9.16 -0.35
C LEU A 54 1.51 10.16 0.13
N ASN A 55 1.07 11.11 0.94
CA ASN A 55 1.95 11.99 1.68
C ASN A 55 2.22 11.36 3.05
N LEU A 56 3.48 11.39 3.49
CA LEU A 56 3.91 10.87 4.78
C LEU A 56 4.48 12.01 5.63
N GLU A 57 3.86 12.27 6.77
CA GLU A 57 4.30 13.25 7.76
C GLU A 57 4.76 12.50 9.02
N ARG A 58 5.98 12.70 9.50
CA ARG A 58 6.45 11.98 10.69
C ARG A 58 5.75 12.50 11.96
N ILE A 59 5.19 11.60 12.77
CA ILE A 59 4.44 11.95 14.00
C ILE A 59 5.40 12.10 15.21
N GLY A 60 6.61 11.55 15.16
CA GLY A 60 7.62 11.63 16.22
C GLY A 60 8.94 12.26 15.76
N LYS A 61 9.68 12.84 16.71
CA LYS A 61 11.03 13.43 16.52
C LYS A 61 12.03 12.49 15.85
#